data_AF-A0A8J2XJG3-F1
#
_entry.id   AF-A0A8J2XJG3-F1
#
_cell.length_a   1.000
_cell.length_b   1.000
_cell.length_c   1.000
_cell.angle_alpha   90.00
_cell.angle_beta   90.00
_cell.angle_gamma   90.00
#
_symmetry.space_group_name_H-M   'P 1'
#
loop_
_entity.id
_entity.type
_entity.pdbx_description
1 polymer ?
#
loop_
_entity_poly.entity_id
_entity_poly.type
_entity_poly.pdbx_seq_one_letter_code
_entity_poly.pdbx_strand_id
1 'polypeptide(L)' 'MVKISNQIRAQYFNKLGCKFEIDELWTYIKQKDNFTWITYVIERETKQVIDFFVGSKSKNFNL' A
#
# COMPACT_ATOMS: atom_id res chain seq x y z
N MET A 1 13.44 12.30 -5.69
CA MET A 1 12.64 12.30 -4.45
C MET A 1 11.17 12.37 -4.85
N VAL A 2 10.46 11.24 -4.81
CA VAL A 2 9.13 11.12 -5.42
C VAL A 2 8.09 11.81 -4.54
N LYS A 3 7.36 12.77 -5.11
CA LYS A 3 6.44 13.69 -4.43
C LYS A 3 5.07 13.08 -4.09
N ILE A 4 4.72 11.94 -4.69
CA ILE A 4 3.37 11.35 -4.61
C ILE A 4 3.10 10.75 -3.23
N SER A 5 4.11 10.16 -2.58
CA SER A 5 3.93 9.61 -1.22
C SER A 5 3.46 10.68 -0.23
N ASN A 6 3.95 11.91 -0.38
CA ASN A 6 3.58 13.04 0.48
C ASN A 6 2.17 13.58 0.19
N GLN A 7 1.53 13.15 -0.92
CA GLN A 7 0.15 13.49 -1.25
C GLN A 7 -0.84 12.50 -0.65
N ILE A 8 -0.37 11.31 -0.24
CA ILE A 8 -1.18 10.36 0.52
C ILE A 8 -1.27 10.90 1.94
N ARG A 9 -2.34 11.67 2.18
CA ARG A 9 -2.64 12.19 3.50
C ARG A 9 -3.20 11.02 4.30
N ALA A 10 -2.58 10.69 5.42
CA ALA A 10 -3.21 9.81 6.40
C ALA A 10 -4.59 10.40 6.73
N GLN A 11 -5.64 9.76 6.22
CA GLN A 11 -6.98 10.25 6.46
C GLN A 11 -7.29 10.01 7.93
N TYR A 12 -7.47 11.10 8.67
CA TYR A 12 -8.02 11.02 10.01
C TYR A 12 -9.37 10.31 9.90
N PHE A 13 -9.51 9.20 10.63
CA PHE A 13 -10.72 8.38 10.69
C PHE A 13 -11.85 9.17 11.36
N ASN A 14 -12.37 10.18 10.68
CA ASN A 14 -13.40 11.09 11.20
C ASN A 14 -14.80 10.47 11.15
N LYS A 15 -14.91 9.20 10.72
CA LYS A 15 -16.16 8.48 10.55
C LYS A 15 -16.05 7.11 11.21
N LEU A 16 -16.99 6.81 12.11
CA LEU A 16 -17.16 5.48 12.65
C LEU A 16 -17.70 4.53 11.57
N GLY A 17 -17.24 3.28 11.61
CA GLY A 17 -17.72 2.23 10.70
C GLY A 17 -17.08 2.23 9.31
N CYS A 18 -15.99 2.98 9.08
CA CYS A 18 -15.21 2.88 7.85
C CYS A 18 -14.75 1.44 7.62
N LYS A 19 -14.80 1.03 6.35
CA LYS A 19 -14.37 -0.31 5.92
C LYS A 19 -13.19 -0.16 4.99
N PHE A 20 -12.19 -1.00 5.20
CA PHE A 20 -10.96 -0.98 4.42
C PHE A 20 -10.78 -2.30 3.69
N GLU A 21 -10.16 -2.21 2.51
CA GLU A 21 -9.70 -3.33 1.72
C GLU A 21 -8.17 -3.28 1.66
N ILE A 22 -7.54 -4.42 1.89
CA ILE A 22 -6.10 -4.59 1.72
C ILE A 22 -5.90 -5.40 0.46
N ASP A 23 -5.00 -4.95 -0.41
CA ASP A 23 -4.62 -5.67 -1.61
C ASP A 23 -3.11 -5.61 -1.83
N GLU A 24 -2.61 -6.56 -2.63
CA GLU A 24 -1.19 -6.73 -2.93
C GLU A 24 -0.95 -6.72 -4.44
N LEU A 25 -0.04 -5.85 -4.90
CA LEU A 25 0.44 -5.86 -6.28
C LEU A 25 1.85 -6.43 -6.34
N TRP A 26 2.02 -7.53 -7.07
CA TRP A 26 3.33 -8.07 -7.44
C TRP A 26 3.80 -7.42 -8.74
N THR A 27 4.92 -6.72 -8.69
CA THR A 27 5.46 -5.97 -9.83
C THR A 27 6.99 -5.94 -9.80
N TYR A 28 7.61 -5.16 -10.68
CA TYR A 28 9.05 -4.94 -10.71
C TYR A 28 9.36 -3.46 -10.90
N ILE A 29 10.45 -2.98 -10.30
CA ILE A 29 10.92 -1.60 -10.49
C ILE A 29 12.13 -1.62 -11.41
N LYS A 30 12.03 -0.92 -12.55
CA LYS A 30 13.07 -0.73 -13.56
C LYS A 30 13.47 -1.99 -14.35
N GLN A 31 13.65 -3.14 -13.70
CA GLN A 31 14.10 -4.40 -14.32
C GLN A 31 13.25 -5.57 -13.84
N LYS A 32 12.90 -6.51 -14.74
CA LYS A 32 11.96 -7.61 -14.45
C LYS A 32 12.44 -8.54 -13.35
N ASP A 33 13.75 -8.70 -13.18
CA ASP A 33 14.32 -9.58 -12.15
C ASP A 33 14.33 -8.94 -10.76
N ASN A 34 14.06 -7.63 -10.67
CA ASN A 34 13.95 -6.89 -9.41
C ASN A 34 12.48 -6.78 -9.00
N PHE A 35 11.91 -7.91 -8.59
CA PHE A 35 10.54 -7.99 -8.13
C PHE A 35 10.34 -7.23 -6.82
N THR A 36 9.20 -6.57 -6.72
CA THR A 36 8.76 -5.86 -5.52
C THR A 36 7.28 -6.14 -5.29
N TRP A 37 6.87 -6.02 -4.04
CA TRP A 37 5.50 -6.07 -3.62
C TRP A 37 5.07 -4.69 -3.18
N ILE A 38 3.90 -4.27 -3.63
CA ILE A 38 3.22 -3.07 -3.17
C ILE A 38 1.97 -3.53 -2.44
N THR A 39 1.96 -3.41 -1.12
CA THR A 39 0.75 -3.63 -0.31
C THR A 39 0.12 -2.28 -0.06
N TYR A 40 -1.19 -2.17 -0.27
CA TYR A 40 -1.88 -0.89 -0.13
C TYR A 40 -3.25 -1.12 0.49
N VAL A 41 -3.74 -0.07 1.17
CA VAL A 41 -5.03 -0.08 1.83
C VAL A 41 -5.94 0.94 1.20
N ILE A 42 -7.14 0.53 0.82
CA ILE A 42 -8.18 1.36 0.21
C ILE A 42 -9.35 1.50 1.18
N GLU A 43 -9.87 2.71 1.34
CA GLU A 43 -11.17 2.92 1.99
C GLU A 43 -12.31 2.62 1.00
N ARG A 44 -13.26 1.77 1.41
CA ARG A 44 -14.23 1.16 0.51
C ARG A 44 -15.23 2.13 -0.11
N GLU A 45 -15.59 3.21 0.56
CA GLU A 45 -16.59 4.17 0.06
C GLU A 45 -15.97 5.20 -0.89
N THR A 46 -14.91 5.87 -0.44
CA THR A 46 -14.18 6.94 -1.15
C THR A 46 -13.25 6.40 -2.22
N LYS A 47 -12.90 5.10 -2.16
CA LYS A 47 -11.93 4.43 -3.04
C LYS A 47 -10.53 5.05 -3.00
N GLN A 48 -10.22 5.81 -1.95
CA GLN A 48 -8.91 6.42 -1.79
C GLN A 48 -7.93 5.43 -1.18
N VAL A 49 -6.70 5.42 -1.70
CA VAL A 49 -5.57 4.76 -1.04
C VAL A 49 -5.19 5.58 0.18
N ILE A 50 -5.29 4.97 1.36
CA ILE A 50 -5.01 5.63 2.63
C ILE A 50 -3.56 5.43 3.09
N ASP A 51 -2.95 4.33 2.71
CA ASP A 51 -1.55 4.00 2.98
C ASP A 51 -1.05 2.91 2.03
N PHE A 52 0.27 2.83 1.89
CA PHE A 52 0.93 1.80 1.10
C PHE A 52 2.34 1.50 1.63
N PHE A 53 2.77 0.26 1.42
CA PHE A 53 4.12 -0.21 1.71
C PHE A 53 4.72 -0.83 0.46
N VAL A 54 6.00 -0.54 0.21
CA VAL A 54 6.77 -1.12 -0.90
C VAL A 54 7.93 -1.90 -0.32
N GLY A 55 8.03 -3.18 -0.64
CA GLY A 55 9.10 -4.02 -0.12
C GLY A 55 9.23 -5.35 -0.85
N SER A 56 10.23 -6.14 -0.45
CA SER A 56 10.41 -7.50 -0.92
C SER A 56 9.72 -8.48 0.04
N LYS A 57 9.13 -9.55 -0.51
CA LYS A 57 8.51 -10.62 0.30
C LYS A 57 9.59 -11.67 0.53
N SER A 58 10.26 -11.64 1.69
CA SER A 58 11.18 -12.70 2.08
C SER A 58 10.40 -13.88 2.67
N LYS A 59 10.73 -15.12 2.26
CA LYS A 59 10.12 -16.35 2.81
C LYS A 59 10.34 -16.57 4.32
N ASN A 60 11.23 -15.80 4.95
CA ASN A 60 11.56 -15.97 6.36
C ASN A 60 10.71 -15.03 7.23
N PHE A 61 9.46 -15.43 7.46
CA PHE A 61 8.71 -15.00 8.65
C PHE A 61 9.05 -15.99 9.77
N ASN A 62 10.03 -15.65 10.61
CA ASN A 62 10.16 -16.30 11.92
C ASN A 62 9.28 -15.51 12.88
N LEU A 63 8.17 -16.12 13.30
CA LEU A 63 7.40 -15.71 14.48
C LEU A 63 8.11 -16.19 15.75
#